data_AF-A0A392NEQ7-F1
#
_entry.id   AF-A0A392NEQ7-F1
#
_cell.length_a   1.000
_cell.length_b   1.000
_cell.length_c   1.000
_cell.angle_alpha   90.00
_cell.angle_beta   90.00
_cell.angle_gamma   90.00
#
_symmetry.space_group_name_H-M   'P 1'
#
loop_
_entity.id
_entity.type
_entity.pdbx_description
1 polymer ?
#
loop_
_entity_poly.entity_id
_entity_poly.type
_entity_poly.pdbx_seq_one_letter_code
_entity_poly.pdbx_strand_id
1 'polypeptide(L)'
;FVEKILRIQPEIQKLYLLIRASNNDLAAQRLQNEVFQTDLFALLRDKWRQEFDSFISEKVIAIAGDIAVENLGLKDENLKNTMFQEIDLIVNSAASTNFDER
;
A
#
# COMPACT_ATOMS: atom_id res chain seq x y z
N PHE A 1 6.50 6.18 5.24
CA PHE A 1 7.01 6.35 3.85
C PHE A 1 5.90 6.69 2.86
N VAL A 2 4.80 5.91 2.84
CA VAL A 2 3.62 6.11 1.95
C VAL A 2 3.10 7.55 1.94
N GLU A 3 2.75 8.12 3.09
CA GLU A 3 2.26 9.52 3.20
C GLU A 3 3.19 10.52 2.49
N LYS A 4 4.50 10.39 2.70
CA LYS A 4 5.49 11.32 2.18
C LYS A 4 5.54 11.28 0.65
N ILE A 5 5.43 10.10 0.04
CA ILE A 5 5.35 9.97 -1.42
C ILE A 5 4.10 10.69 -1.91
N LEU A 6 2.94 10.37 -1.35
CA LEU A 6 1.66 10.95 -1.77
C LEU A 6 1.62 12.48 -1.61
N ARG A 7 2.34 13.04 -0.62
CA ARG A 7 2.41 14.48 -0.39
C ARG A 7 3.40 15.20 -1.31
N ILE A 8 4.59 14.64 -1.52
CA ILE A 8 5.70 15.33 -2.21
C ILE A 8 5.77 14.96 -3.70
N GLN A 9 5.27 13.80 -4.08
CA GLN A 9 5.28 13.28 -5.45
C GLN A 9 3.87 12.79 -5.84
N PRO A 10 2.85 13.68 -5.90
CA PRO A 10 1.47 13.28 -6.23
C PRO A 10 1.31 12.78 -7.67
N GLU A 11 2.28 13.07 -8.54
CA GLU A 11 2.29 12.67 -9.96
C GLU A 11 2.57 11.18 -10.17
N ILE A 12 2.92 10.42 -9.12
CA ILE A 12 3.03 8.97 -9.26
C ILE A 12 1.73 8.41 -9.84
N GLN A 13 1.84 7.47 -10.77
CA GLN A 13 0.66 6.87 -11.37
C GLN A 13 -0.06 6.00 -10.35
N LYS A 14 0.69 5.11 -9.68
CA LYS A 14 0.14 4.14 -8.76
C LYS A 14 1.17 3.68 -7.73
N LEU A 15 0.69 3.30 -6.55
CA LEU A 15 1.44 2.70 -5.47
C LEU A 15 0.80 1.37 -5.10
N TYR A 16 1.47 0.28 -5.47
CA TYR A 16 1.13 -1.06 -4.99
C TYR A 16 1.70 -1.28 -3.59
N LEU A 17 0.83 -1.42 -2.60
CA LEU A 17 1.23 -1.61 -1.21
C LEU A 17 0.92 -3.05 -0.78
N LEU A 18 1.97 -3.82 -0.52
CA LEU A 18 1.85 -5.18 0.01
C LEU A 18 1.44 -5.12 1.50
N ILE A 19 0.32 -5.75 1.84
CA ILE A 19 -0.26 -5.78 3.18
C ILE A 19 -0.53 -7.23 3.55
N ARG A 20 -0.09 -7.65 4.75
CA ARG A 20 -0.33 -9.01 5.25
C ARG A 20 -1.82 -9.20 5.51
N ALA A 21 -2.54 -9.91 4.66
CA ALA A 21 -3.96 -10.20 4.84
C ALA A 21 -4.30 -11.51 4.12
N SER A 22 -5.46 -12.11 4.41
CA SER A 22 -5.87 -13.34 3.72
C SER A 22 -6.44 -13.10 2.33
N ASN A 23 -6.90 -11.89 2.01
CA ASN A 23 -7.36 -11.48 0.68
C ASN A 23 -7.26 -9.95 0.50
N ASN A 24 -7.44 -9.49 -0.75
CA ASN A 24 -7.29 -8.07 -1.12
C ASN A 24 -8.34 -7.16 -0.47
N ASP A 25 -9.56 -7.66 -0.23
CA ASP A 25 -10.61 -6.87 0.44
C ASP A 25 -10.22 -6.54 1.89
N LEU A 26 -9.70 -7.55 2.61
CA LEU A 26 -9.18 -7.35 3.95
C LEU A 26 -7.91 -6.50 3.95
N ALA A 27 -7.04 -6.64 2.94
CA ALA A 27 -5.88 -5.75 2.77
C ALA A 27 -6.32 -4.29 2.62
N ALA A 28 -7.33 -4.02 1.79
CA ALA A 28 -7.89 -2.69 1.59
C ALA A 28 -8.56 -2.15 2.86
N GLN A 29 -9.34 -2.98 3.57
CA GLN A 29 -9.95 -2.60 4.83
C GLN A 29 -8.89 -2.25 5.89
N ARG A 30 -7.84 -3.06 6.02
CA ARG A 30 -6.70 -2.79 6.91
C ARG A 30 -6.00 -1.50 6.53
N LEU A 31 -5.72 -1.28 5.24
CA LEU A 31 -5.12 -0.04 4.75
C LEU A 31 -5.96 1.17 5.16
N GLN A 32 -7.26 1.12 4.92
CA GLN A 32 -8.17 2.21 5.26
C GLN A 32 -8.16 2.49 6.76
N ASN A 33 -8.40 1.46 7.57
CA ASN A 33 -8.65 1.61 9.01
C ASN A 33 -7.38 1.82 9.83
N GLU A 34 -6.27 1.16 9.48
CA GLU A 34 -5.04 1.17 10.27
C GLU A 34 -4.03 2.22 9.80
N VAL A 35 -4.10 2.66 8.52
CA VAL A 35 -3.09 3.56 7.94
C VAL A 35 -3.69 4.92 7.61
N PHE A 36 -4.73 4.98 6.78
CA PHE A 36 -5.26 6.25 6.30
C PHE A 36 -6.08 7.02 7.34
N GLN A 37 -6.57 6.36 8.40
CA GLN A 37 -7.20 7.05 9.54
C GLN A 37 -6.20 7.65 10.53
N THR A 38 -4.90 7.36 10.41
CA THR A 38 -3.90 7.90 11.35
C THR A 38 -3.71 9.42 11.18
N ASP A 39 -3.23 10.08 12.23
CA ASP A 39 -2.92 11.52 12.21
C ASP A 39 -1.78 11.86 11.24
N LEU A 40 -0.95 10.88 10.88
CA LEU A 40 0.10 11.04 9.87
C LEU A 40 -0.48 11.56 8.54
N PHE A 41 -1.71 11.14 8.18
CA PHE A 41 -2.39 11.55 6.96
C PHE A 41 -3.23 12.82 7.11
N ALA A 42 -3.25 13.48 8.28
CA ALA A 42 -4.07 14.66 8.52
C ALA A 42 -3.76 15.81 7.53
N LEU A 43 -2.48 16.02 7.20
CA LEU A 43 -2.07 17.04 6.23
C LEU A 43 -2.57 16.74 4.82
N LEU A 44 -2.57 15.47 4.41
CA LEU A 44 -3.12 15.05 3.12
C LEU A 44 -4.65 15.20 3.09
N ARG A 45 -5.33 14.84 4.19
CA ARG A 45 -6.79 15.04 4.32
C ARG A 45 -7.16 16.52 4.27
N ASP A 46 -6.41 17.41 4.91
CA ASP A 46 -6.67 18.85 4.83
C ASP A 46 -6.38 19.45 3.44
N LYS A 47 -5.33 18.95 2.77
CA LYS A 47 -4.98 19.36 1.40
C LYS A 47 -6.05 18.96 0.38
N TRP A 48 -6.51 17.71 0.43
CA TRP A 48 -7.41 17.14 -0.57
C TRP A 48 -8.89 17.17 -0.17
N ARG A 49 -9.22 17.45 1.09
CA ARG A 49 -10.58 17.62 1.59
C ARG A 49 -11.57 16.56 1.10
N GLN A 50 -12.56 16.96 0.29
CA GLN A 50 -13.63 16.08 -0.18
C GLN A 50 -13.11 15.09 -1.24
N GLU A 51 -12.02 15.44 -1.90
CA GLU A 51 -11.34 14.65 -2.91
C GLU A 51 -10.34 13.65 -2.32
N PHE A 52 -10.12 13.63 -0.99
CA PHE A 52 -9.11 12.77 -0.35
C PHE A 52 -9.33 11.28 -0.68
N ASP A 53 -10.55 10.77 -0.53
CA ASP A 53 -10.83 9.35 -0.77
C ASP A 53 -10.67 8.98 -2.25
N SER A 54 -11.06 9.87 -3.17
CA SER A 54 -10.84 9.70 -4.61
C SER A 54 -9.35 9.70 -4.95
N PHE A 55 -8.59 10.65 -4.40
CA PHE A 55 -7.15 10.75 -4.61
C PHE A 55 -6.44 9.48 -4.12
N ILE A 56 -6.77 9.00 -2.93
CA ILE A 56 -6.14 7.81 -2.36
C ILE A 56 -6.51 6.55 -3.17
N SER A 57 -7.79 6.37 -3.53
CA SER A 57 -8.24 5.20 -4.29
C SER A 57 -7.68 5.15 -5.72
N GLU A 58 -7.43 6.30 -6.34
CA GLU A 58 -6.75 6.38 -7.63
C GLU A 58 -5.27 5.99 -7.53
N LYS A 59 -4.61 6.41 -6.45
CA LYS A 59 -3.15 6.31 -6.30
C LYS A 59 -2.68 5.05 -5.61
N VAL A 60 -3.45 4.44 -4.71
CA VAL A 60 -2.97 3.36 -3.85
C VAL A 60 -3.80 2.10 -4.01
N ILE A 61 -3.13 1.00 -4.34
CA ILE A 61 -3.73 -0.34 -4.41
C ILE A 61 -3.15 -1.21 -3.30
N ALA A 62 -3.99 -1.64 -2.37
CA ALA A 62 -3.64 -2.65 -1.38
C ALA A 62 -3.60 -4.03 -2.04
N ILE A 63 -2.51 -4.77 -1.82
CA ILE A 63 -2.36 -6.14 -2.29
C ILE A 63 -2.09 -7.03 -1.08
N ALA A 64 -2.89 -8.08 -0.93
CA ALA A 64 -2.64 -9.09 0.08
C ALA A 64 -1.37 -9.89 -0.24
N GLY A 65 -0.41 -9.91 0.69
CA GLY A 65 0.78 -10.72 0.54
C GLY A 65 1.72 -10.65 1.72
N ASP A 66 2.75 -11.48 1.67
CA ASP A 66 3.75 -11.61 2.72
C ASP A 66 5.14 -11.76 2.10
N ILE A 67 6.08 -10.91 2.52
CA ILE A 67 7.45 -10.89 2.00
C ILE A 67 8.23 -12.18 2.29
N ALA A 68 7.81 -12.95 3.29
CA ALA A 68 8.46 -14.21 3.66
C ALA A 68 7.99 -15.39 2.81
N VAL A 69 6.97 -15.19 1.96
CA VAL A 69 6.38 -16.25 1.13
C VAL A 69 6.87 -16.09 -0.31
N GLU A 70 7.09 -17.22 -0.99
CA GLU A 70 7.45 -17.24 -2.41
C GLU A 70 6.45 -16.43 -3.25
N ASN A 71 6.98 -15.68 -4.22
CA ASN A 71 6.20 -14.75 -5.05
C ASN A 71 5.38 -13.74 -4.23
N LEU A 72 5.85 -13.39 -3.02
CA LEU A 72 5.18 -12.48 -2.08
C LEU A 72 3.80 -12.98 -1.62
N GLY A 73 3.50 -14.27 -1.81
CA GLY A 73 2.16 -14.85 -1.58
C GLY A 73 1.14 -14.52 -2.67
N LEU A 74 1.55 -13.92 -3.79
CA LEU A 74 0.67 -13.54 -4.90
C LEU A 74 0.35 -14.76 -5.78
N LYS A 75 -0.92 -15.15 -5.79
CA LYS A 75 -1.43 -16.30 -6.57
C LYS A 75 -2.00 -15.93 -7.93
N ASP A 76 -2.39 -14.67 -8.11
CA ASP A 76 -3.00 -14.20 -9.35
C ASP A 76 -1.91 -13.83 -10.36
N GLU A 77 -1.77 -14.65 -11.41
CA GLU A 77 -0.80 -14.44 -12.50
C GLU A 77 -1.07 -13.16 -13.30
N ASN A 78 -2.34 -12.79 -13.49
CA ASN A 78 -2.68 -11.58 -14.22
C ASN A 78 -2.25 -10.34 -13.43
N LEU A 79 -2.55 -10.32 -12.12
CA LEU A 79 -2.11 -9.25 -11.23
C LEU A 79 -0.58 -9.14 -11.22
N LYS A 80 0.14 -10.27 -11.12
CA LYS A 80 1.60 -10.29 -11.19
C LYS A 80 2.10 -9.69 -12.51
N ASN A 81 1.54 -10.11 -13.65
CA ASN A 81 1.93 -9.60 -14.96
C ASN A 81 1.68 -8.09 -15.08
N THR A 82 0.53 -7.59 -14.61
CA THR A 82 0.25 -6.15 -14.57
C THR A 82 1.28 -5.41 -13.72
N MET A 83 1.57 -5.89 -12.51
CA MET A 83 2.58 -5.29 -11.64
C MET A 83 3.97 -5.29 -12.30
N PHE A 84 4.37 -6.39 -12.96
CA PHE A 84 5.66 -6.45 -13.66
C PHE A 84 5.77 -5.44 -14.81
N GLN A 85 4.66 -5.03 -15.41
CA GLN A 85 4.63 -4.04 -16.49
C GLN A 85 4.53 -2.59 -15.97
N GLU A 86 3.85 -2.36 -14.85
CA GLU A 86 3.60 -1.03 -14.30
C GLU A 86 4.65 -0.57 -13.28
N ILE A 87 5.41 -1.48 -12.65
CA ILE A 87 6.34 -1.12 -11.58
C ILE A 87 7.67 -0.61 -12.13
N ASP A 88 7.92 0.68 -11.93
CA ASP A 88 9.22 1.31 -12.20
C ASP A 88 10.21 1.18 -11.03
N LEU A 89 9.71 1.12 -9.78
CA LEU A 89 10.52 1.14 -8.57
C LEU A 89 9.95 0.22 -7.50
N ILE A 90 10.81 -0.58 -6.88
CA ILE A 90 10.48 -1.39 -5.71
C ILE A 90 11.15 -0.79 -4.48
N VAL A 91 10.37 -0.49 -3.45
CA VAL A 91 10.88 -0.07 -2.13
C VAL A 91 10.53 -1.13 -1.10
N ASN A 92 11.54 -1.82 -0.58
CA ASN A 92 11.37 -2.74 0.53
C ASN A 92 11.65 -2.02 1.87
N SER A 93 10.60 -1.84 2.67
CA SER A 93 10.68 -1.31 4.03
C SER A 93 9.97 -2.22 5.04
N ALA A 94 9.52 -3.40 4.61
CA ALA A 94 8.81 -4.34 5.46
C ALA A 94 9.81 -5.10 6.34
N ALA A 95 9.51 -5.20 7.63
CA ALA A 95 10.30 -5.91 8.62
C ALA A 95 9.40 -6.53 9.68
N SER A 96 9.85 -7.63 10.30
CA SER A 96 9.28 -8.09 11.56
C SER A 96 9.81 -7.18 12.67
N THR A 97 8.92 -6.67 13.51
CA THR A 97 9.29 -5.95 14.74
C THR A 97 8.96 -6.76 15.99
N ASN A 98 8.83 -8.09 15.85
CA ASN A 98 8.67 -8.98 16.99
C ASN A 98 10.04 -9.17 17.66
N PHE A 99 10.15 -8.68 18.90
CA PHE A 99 11.38 -8.80 19.70
C PHE A 99 11.55 -10.19 20.37
N ASP A 100 10.57 -11.09 20.21
CA ASP A 100 10.54 -12.43 20.80
C ASP A 100 10.89 -13.56 19.79
N GLU A 101 11.63 -13.24 18.72
CA GLU A 101 12.21 -14.25 17.85
C GLU A 101 13.47 -14.83 18.51
N ARG A 102 13.32 -15.98 19.20
CA ARG A 102 14.40 -16.80 19.77
C ARG A 102 14.33 -18.23 19.25
#